data_AF-A0A5Q4EKW2-F1
#
_entry.id   AF-A0A5Q4EKW2-F1
#
_cell.length_a   1.000
_cell.length_b   1.000
_cell.length_c   1.000
_cell.angle_alpha   90.00
_cell.angle_beta   90.00
_cell.angle_gamma   90.00
#
_symmetry.space_group_name_H-M   'P 1'
#
loop_
_entity.id
_entity.type
_entity.pdbx_description
1 polymer ?
#
loop_
_entity_poly.entity_id
_entity_poly.type
_entity_poly.pdbx_seq_one_letter_code
_entity_poly.pdbx_strand_id
1 'polypeptide(L)'
;FLTLFNQAWCSEWEYILNLEEVPEEFEDIAQYLQEPVMDEQFRRNLELERQTENTFFEQESKIQQEEKLRREAEKQAAQYRIEKDEERSQKEAMLRKLRDLAKILKTTGMPIDEIAEKTGLSKDEIEGL
;
A
#
# COMPACT_ATOMS: atom_id res chain seq x y z
N PHE A 1 43.92 -2.92 -23.58
CA PHE A 1 42.67 -3.53 -23.11
C PHE A 1 41.65 -3.27 -24.21
N LEU A 2 41.17 -4.31 -24.88
CA LEU A 2 40.20 -4.20 -25.96
C LEU A 2 38.80 -4.05 -25.36
N THR A 3 38.30 -2.82 -25.32
CA THR A 3 36.91 -2.52 -24.98
C THR A 3 36.08 -2.55 -26.26
N LEU A 4 35.82 -3.76 -26.78
CA LEU A 4 34.87 -3.99 -27.89
C LEU A 4 33.44 -3.55 -27.51
N PHE A 5 33.17 -3.45 -26.21
CA PHE A 5 31.90 -3.00 -25.64
C PHE A 5 32.16 -1.72 -24.84
N ASN A 6 32.07 -0.57 -25.51
CA ASN A 6 32.19 0.74 -24.87
C ASN A 6 30.83 1.43 -24.82
N GLN A 7 30.28 1.61 -23.62
CA GLN A 7 28.97 2.25 -23.39
C GLN A 7 28.91 3.71 -23.85
N ALA A 8 30.05 4.37 -24.07
CA ALA A 8 30.09 5.71 -24.65
C ALA A 8 29.72 5.73 -26.14
N TRP A 9 29.77 4.57 -26.81
CA TRP A 9 29.64 4.41 -28.25
C TRP A 9 28.46 3.49 -28.55
N CYS A 10 27.27 4.07 -28.52
CA CYS A 10 26.06 3.41 -28.96
C CYS A 10 25.87 3.64 -30.46
N SER A 11 25.53 2.59 -31.19
CA SER A 11 25.01 2.71 -32.55
C SER A 11 23.72 3.56 -32.56
N GLU A 12 23.29 4.00 -33.75
CA GLU A 12 22.00 4.72 -33.94
C GLU A 12 20.78 3.95 -33.39
N TRP A 13 20.95 2.66 -33.14
CA TRP A 13 19.93 1.73 -32.63
C TRP A 13 20.13 1.38 -31.15
N GLU A 14 20.90 2.19 -30.41
CA GLU A 14 21.19 2.03 -28.98
C GLU A 14 21.98 0.76 -28.59
N TYR A 15 22.54 0.03 -29.55
CA TYR A 15 23.41 -1.12 -29.27
C TYR A 15 24.85 -0.70 -28.93
N ILE A 16 25.42 -1.32 -27.89
CA ILE A 16 26.78 -1.11 -27.41
C ILE A 16 27.73 -2.07 -28.14
N LEU A 17 27.90 -1.89 -29.44
CA LEU A 17 28.89 -2.63 -30.24
C LEU A 17 29.63 -1.60 -31.08
N ASN A 18 30.85 -1.22 -30.67
CA ASN A 18 31.76 -0.51 -31.55
C ASN A 18 32.89 -1.47 -31.97
N LEU A 19 32.96 -1.73 -33.27
CA LEU A 19 33.89 -2.64 -33.90
C LEU A 19 34.75 -1.91 -34.95
N GLU A 20 35.00 -0.61 -34.78
CA GLU A 20 35.86 0.18 -35.68
C GLU A 20 37.35 -0.20 -35.62
N GLU A 21 37.83 -0.72 -34.48
CA GLU A 21 39.24 -1.13 -34.29
C GLU A 21 39.33 -2.55 -33.71
N VAL A 22 38.86 -3.54 -34.48
CA VAL A 22 38.98 -4.96 -34.11
C VAL A 22 40.34 -5.49 -34.57
N PRO A 23 41.17 -6.06 -33.67
CA PRO A 23 42.39 -6.74 -34.06
C PRO A 23 42.07 -7.96 -34.93
N GLU A 24 42.91 -8.25 -35.92
CA GLU A 24 42.71 -9.38 -36.87
C GLU A 24 42.37 -10.70 -36.17
N GLU A 25 42.98 -10.97 -35.02
CA GLU A 25 42.76 -12.18 -34.21
C GLU A 25 41.34 -12.31 -33.61
N PHE A 26 40.50 -11.27 -33.69
CA PHE A 26 39.11 -11.25 -33.22
C PHE A 26 38.11 -10.83 -34.31
N GLU A 27 38.54 -10.67 -35.56
CA GLU A 27 37.70 -10.23 -36.68
C GLU A 27 36.51 -11.17 -36.90
N ASP A 28 36.75 -12.48 -36.83
CA ASP A 28 35.74 -13.53 -36.96
C ASP A 28 34.60 -13.39 -35.92
N ILE A 29 34.99 -13.09 -34.67
CA ILE A 29 34.06 -12.94 -33.55
C ILE A 29 33.30 -11.62 -33.67
N ALA A 30 33.97 -10.56 -34.07
CA ALA A 30 33.34 -9.27 -34.33
C ALA A 30 32.31 -9.35 -35.45
N GLN A 31 32.65 -10.02 -36.56
CA GLN A 31 31.73 -10.22 -37.68
C GLN A 31 30.50 -11.04 -37.26
N TYR A 32 30.72 -12.14 -36.53
CA TYR A 32 29.63 -12.96 -35.99
C TYR A 32 28.70 -12.19 -35.06
N LEU A 33 29.22 -11.22 -34.28
CA LEU A 33 28.42 -10.39 -33.38
C LEU A 33 27.72 -9.22 -34.09
N GLN A 34 28.19 -8.78 -35.25
CA GLN A 34 27.50 -7.74 -36.06
C GLN A 34 26.27 -8.29 -36.77
N GLU A 35 26.32 -9.53 -37.25
CA GLU A 35 25.23 -10.11 -38.04
C GLU A 35 23.85 -10.03 -37.35
N PRO A 36 23.70 -10.40 -36.07
CA PRO A 36 22.43 -10.26 -35.35
C PRO A 36 21.98 -8.81 -35.15
N VAL A 37 22.93 -7.88 -34.93
CA VAL A 37 22.62 -6.46 -34.71
C VAL A 37 22.14 -5.78 -35.99
N MET A 38 22.63 -6.22 -37.14
CA MET A 38 22.23 -5.69 -38.43
C MET A 38 20.92 -6.33 -38.94
N ASP A 39 20.52 -7.48 -38.40
CA ASP A 39 19.26 -8.15 -38.72
C ASP A 39 18.05 -7.32 -38.24
N GLU A 40 17.21 -6.91 -39.19
CA GLU A 40 15.99 -6.15 -38.93
C GLU A 40 14.95 -6.95 -38.13
N GLN A 41 14.84 -8.26 -38.36
CA GLN A 41 13.90 -9.10 -37.61
C GLN A 41 14.31 -9.22 -36.14
N PHE A 42 15.61 -9.41 -35.89
CA PHE A 42 16.15 -9.45 -34.55
C PHE A 42 15.90 -8.13 -33.80
N ARG A 43 16.23 -6.99 -34.42
CA ARG A 43 16.00 -5.66 -33.83
C ARG A 43 14.52 -5.40 -33.53
N ARG A 44 13.63 -5.79 -34.45
CA ARG A 44 12.18 -5.62 -34.26
C ARG A 44 11.66 -6.47 -33.10
N ASN A 45 12.12 -7.71 -32.97
CA ASN A 45 11.73 -8.58 -31.86
C ASN A 45 12.19 -7.99 -30.52
N LEU A 46 13.42 -7.47 -30.46
CA LEU A 46 13.96 -6.87 -29.25
C LEU A 46 13.19 -5.59 -28.84
N GLU A 47 12.81 -4.76 -29.81
CA GLU A 47 11.98 -3.58 -29.53
C GLU A 47 10.58 -3.97 -29.02
N LEU A 48 10.00 -5.06 -29.56
CA LEU A 48 8.73 -5.60 -29.06
C LEU A 48 8.86 -6.16 -27.64
N GLU A 49 9.96 -6.84 -27.32
CA GLU A 49 10.27 -7.29 -25.96
C GLU A 49 10.36 -6.10 -25.01
N ARG A 50 11.12 -5.05 -25.38
CA ARG A 50 11.25 -3.83 -24.57
C ARG A 50 9.91 -3.13 -24.34
N GLN A 51 9.07 -3.03 -25.37
CA GLN A 51 7.72 -2.46 -25.24
C GLN A 51 6.83 -3.30 -24.33
N THR A 52 6.95 -4.62 -24.42
CA THR A 52 6.21 -5.56 -23.58
C THR A 52 6.64 -5.42 -22.12
N GLU A 53 7.94 -5.40 -21.84
CA GLU A 53 8.49 -5.19 -20.50
C GLU A 53 8.03 -3.86 -19.90
N ASN A 54 8.12 -2.76 -20.65
CA ASN A 54 7.63 -1.46 -20.19
C ASN A 54 6.15 -1.51 -19.80
N THR A 55 5.32 -2.17 -20.62
CA THR A 55 3.89 -2.34 -20.33
C THR A 55 3.67 -3.13 -19.05
N PHE A 56 4.43 -4.21 -18.85
CA PHE A 56 4.36 -5.01 -17.61
C PHE A 56 4.79 -4.20 -16.39
N PHE A 57 5.91 -3.47 -16.47
CA PHE A 57 6.38 -2.61 -15.38
C PHE A 57 5.35 -1.54 -15.00
N GLU A 58 4.72 -0.91 -15.99
CA GLU A 58 3.66 0.08 -15.74
C GLU A 58 2.44 -0.54 -15.06
N GLN A 59 2.00 -1.71 -15.52
CA GLN A 59 0.87 -2.41 -14.91
C GLN A 59 1.17 -2.89 -13.49
N GLU A 60 2.35 -3.48 -13.28
CA GLU A 60 2.77 -3.93 -11.96
C GLU A 60 2.86 -2.76 -10.98
N SER A 61 3.42 -1.62 -11.42
CA SER A 61 3.47 -0.40 -10.62
C SER A 61 2.08 0.11 -10.23
N LYS A 62 1.12 0.11 -11.17
CA LYS A 62 -0.28 0.50 -10.90
C LYS A 62 -0.93 -0.43 -9.88
N ILE A 63 -0.80 -1.75 -10.05
CA ILE A 63 -1.36 -2.75 -9.13
C ILE A 63 -0.76 -2.56 -7.73
N GLN A 64 0.56 -2.38 -7.62
CA GLN A 64 1.22 -2.17 -6.34
C GLN A 64 0.75 -0.89 -5.63
N GLN A 65 0.49 0.19 -6.38
CA GLN A 65 -0.05 1.43 -5.82
C GLN A 65 -1.48 1.26 -5.33
N GLU A 66 -2.35 0.62 -6.11
CA GLU A 66 -3.73 0.32 -5.71
C GLU A 66 -3.78 -0.58 -4.47
N GLU A 67 -2.91 -1.60 -4.40
CA GLU A 67 -2.86 -2.49 -3.25
C GLU A 67 -2.39 -1.77 -1.98
N LYS A 68 -1.43 -0.84 -2.10
CA LYS A 68 -1.01 0.03 -0.99
C LYS A 68 -2.16 0.89 -0.49
N LEU A 69 -2.87 1.57 -1.39
CA LEU A 69 -4.03 2.39 -1.04
C LEU A 69 -5.13 1.56 -0.38
N ARG A 70 -5.40 0.35 -0.89
CA ARG A 70 -6.40 -0.54 -0.30
C ARG A 70 -6.00 -0.98 1.12
N ARG A 71 -4.74 -1.36 1.32
CA ARG A 71 -4.23 -1.74 2.65
C ARG A 71 -4.26 -0.57 3.64
N GLU A 72 -3.97 0.65 3.20
CA GLU A 72 -4.08 1.84 4.05
C GLU A 72 -5.53 2.14 4.43
N ALA A 73 -6.45 2.06 3.47
CA ALA A 73 -7.88 2.22 3.72
C ALA A 73 -8.44 1.15 4.67
N GLU A 74 -8.04 -0.12 4.49
CA GLU A 74 -8.41 -1.22 5.40
C GLU A 74 -7.89 -0.98 6.82
N LYS A 75 -6.65 -0.50 6.98
CA LYS A 75 -6.07 -0.15 8.29
C LYS A 75 -6.82 0.99 8.96
N GLN A 76 -7.14 2.06 8.23
CA GLN A 76 -7.91 3.19 8.76
C GLN A 76 -9.32 2.78 9.16
N ALA A 77 -9.99 1.97 8.33
CA ALA A 77 -11.32 1.44 8.65
C ALA A 77 -11.29 0.53 9.89
N ALA A 78 -10.25 -0.30 10.05
CA ALA A 78 -10.07 -1.14 11.23
C ALA A 78 -9.82 -0.29 12.50
N GLN A 79 -8.96 0.72 12.43
CA GLN A 79 -8.71 1.63 13.54
C GLN A 79 -9.98 2.39 13.96
N TYR A 80 -10.73 2.91 12.99
CA TYR A 80 -11.99 3.60 13.27
C TYR A 80 -13.03 2.69 13.93
N ARG A 81 -13.08 1.40 13.54
CA ARG A 81 -13.96 0.42 14.20
C ARG A 81 -13.55 0.17 15.64
N ILE A 82 -12.26 0.01 15.90
CA ILE A 82 -11.73 -0.19 17.26
C ILE A 82 -12.06 1.03 18.14
N GLU A 83 -11.79 2.24 17.66
CA GLU A 83 -12.06 3.47 18.41
C GLU A 83 -13.56 3.64 18.73
N LYS A 84 -14.43 3.33 17.77
CA LYS A 84 -15.89 3.40 17.96
C LYS A 84 -16.40 2.34 18.94
N ASP A 85 -15.83 1.13 18.92
CA ASP A 85 -16.18 0.08 19.86
C ASP A 85 -15.66 0.39 21.28
N GLU A 86 -14.48 1.00 21.41
CA GLU A 86 -13.96 1.50 22.67
C GLU A 86 -14.84 2.64 23.23
N GLU A 87 -15.25 3.60 22.40
CA GLU A 87 -16.14 4.69 22.82
C GLU A 87 -17.49 4.14 23.32
N ARG A 88 -18.05 3.15 22.62
CA ARG A 88 -19.27 2.45 23.05
C ARG A 88 -19.06 1.73 24.38
N SER A 89 -17.97 0.98 24.52
CA SER A 89 -17.65 0.28 25.76
C SER A 89 -17.46 1.25 26.94
N GLN A 90 -16.84 2.40 26.72
CA GLN A 90 -16.68 3.44 27.75
C GLN A 90 -18.02 4.06 28.15
N LYS A 91 -18.87 4.39 27.17
CA LYS A 91 -20.22 4.91 27.43
C LYS A 91 -21.07 3.90 28.20
N GLU A 92 -21.04 2.64 27.81
CA GLU A 92 -21.77 1.57 28.53
C GLU A 92 -21.23 1.37 29.95
N ALA A 93 -19.91 1.38 30.14
CA ALA A 93 -19.31 1.26 31.46
C ALA A 93 -19.68 2.45 32.37
N MET A 94 -19.72 3.66 31.82
CA MET A 94 -20.14 4.86 32.54
C MET A 94 -21.63 4.78 32.93
N LEU A 95 -22.50 4.37 32.01
CA LEU A 95 -23.93 4.17 32.29
C LEU A 95 -24.16 3.10 33.36
N ARG A 96 -23.40 1.99 33.34
CA ARG A 96 -23.47 0.97 34.40
C ARG A 96 -23.09 1.53 35.76
N LYS A 97 -21.99 2.30 35.84
CA LYS A 97 -21.58 2.97 37.08
C LYS A 97 -22.64 3.94 37.60
N LEU A 98 -23.29 4.70 36.71
CA LEU A 98 -24.38 5.61 37.09
C LEU A 98 -25.60 4.85 37.62
N ARG A 99 -25.96 3.72 37.01
CA ARG A 99 -27.04 2.84 37.51
C ARG A 99 -26.71 2.23 38.87
N ASP A 100 -25.47 1.79 39.08
CA ASP A 100 -25.03 1.25 40.36
C ASP A 100 -25.04 2.34 41.46
N LEU A 101 -24.61 3.57 41.12
CA LEU A 101 -24.73 4.72 42.02
C LEU A 101 -26.19 5.01 42.37
N ALA A 102 -27.09 5.03 41.38
CA ALA A 102 -28.51 5.24 41.60
C ALA A 102 -29.12 4.17 42.53
N LYS A 103 -28.75 2.90 42.38
CA LYS A 103 -29.16 1.82 43.29
C LYS A 103 -28.70 2.07 44.71
N ILE A 104 -27.43 2.44 44.91
CA ILE A 104 -26.89 2.75 46.24
C ILE A 104 -27.66 3.92 46.86
N LEU A 105 -27.85 5.02 46.12
CA LEU A 105 -28.55 6.20 46.60
C LEU A 105 -30.02 5.91 46.97
N LYS A 106 -30.69 5.06 46.18
CA LYS A 106 -32.05 4.56 46.47
C LYS A 106 -32.07 3.73 47.74
N THR A 107 -31.10 2.82 47.95
CA THR A 107 -31.02 2.03 49.20
C THR A 107 -30.72 2.87 50.43
N THR A 108 -30.00 4.00 50.28
CA THR A 108 -29.76 4.94 51.38
C THR A 108 -30.96 5.85 51.70
N GLY A 109 -32.08 5.72 50.98
CA GLY A 109 -33.31 6.47 51.23
C GLY A 109 -33.34 7.88 50.65
N MET A 110 -32.50 8.18 49.67
CA MET A 110 -32.50 9.48 48.99
C MET A 110 -33.75 9.61 48.09
N PRO A 111 -34.41 10.79 48.02
CA PRO A 111 -35.57 10.99 47.15
C PRO A 111 -35.22 10.78 45.67
N ILE A 112 -36.15 10.18 44.91
CA ILE A 112 -35.96 9.87 43.49
C ILE A 112 -35.60 11.11 42.66
N ASP A 113 -36.16 12.27 43.02
CA ASP A 113 -35.88 13.55 42.36
C ASP A 113 -34.42 13.99 42.51
N GLU A 114 -33.83 13.81 43.70
CA GLU A 114 -32.42 14.14 43.95
C GLU A 114 -31.46 13.12 43.29
N ILE A 115 -31.89 11.85 43.17
CA ILE A 115 -31.12 10.82 42.46
C ILE A 115 -31.10 11.12 40.96
N ALA A 116 -32.23 11.53 40.39
CA ALA A 116 -32.34 11.92 38.98
C ALA A 116 -31.44 13.12 38.66
N GLU A 117 -31.40 14.12 39.55
CA GLU A 117 -30.55 15.29 39.39
C GLU A 117 -29.04 14.92 39.44
N LYS A 118 -28.65 14.01 40.33
CA LYS A 118 -27.24 13.60 40.49
C LYS A 118 -26.74 12.59 39.47
N THR A 119 -27.60 11.73 38.94
CA THR A 119 -27.21 10.66 38.00
C THR A 119 -27.56 10.94 36.56
N GLY A 120 -28.46 11.91 36.31
CA GLY A 120 -28.99 12.22 34.98
C GLY A 120 -29.89 11.12 34.40
N LEU A 121 -30.24 10.10 35.19
CA LEU A 121 -31.17 9.05 34.80
C LEU A 121 -32.62 9.55 34.91
N SER A 122 -33.50 9.02 34.07
CA SER A 122 -34.92 9.34 34.15
C SER A 122 -35.55 8.80 35.44
N LYS A 123 -36.61 9.45 35.93
CA LYS A 123 -37.29 9.02 37.16
C LYS A 123 -37.84 7.60 37.04
N ASP A 124 -38.38 7.25 35.86
CA ASP A 124 -38.90 5.92 35.55
C ASP A 124 -37.79 4.84 35.59
N GLU A 125 -36.59 5.16 35.10
CA GLU A 125 -35.44 4.26 35.20
C GLU A 125 -34.99 4.05 36.64
N ILE A 126 -35.04 5.08 37.49
CA ILE A 126 -34.66 4.99 38.91
C ILE A 126 -35.70 4.20 39.71
N GLU A 127 -36.99 4.36 39.40
CA GLU A 127 -38.05 3.55 40.02
C GLU A 127 -37.93 2.07 39.67
N GLY A 128 -37.56 1.75 38.43
CA GLY A 128 -37.37 0.37 37.96
C GLY A 128 -36.07 -0.34 38.36
N LEU A 129 -35.07 0.39 38.91
CA LEU A 129 -33.78 -0.15 39.39
C LEU A 129 -33.83 -0.77 40.79
#